data_AF-A0A800C958-F1
#
_entry.id   AF-A0A800C958-F1
#
_cell.length_a   1.000
_cell.length_b   1.000
_cell.length_c   1.000
_cell.angle_alpha   90.00
_cell.angle_beta   90.00
_cell.angle_gamma   90.00
#
_symmetry.space_group_name_H-M   'P 1'
#
loop_
_entity.id
_entity.type
_entity.pdbx_description
1 polymer ?
#
loop_
_entity_poly.entity_id
_entity_poly.type
_entity_poly.pdbx_seq_one_letter_code
_entity_poly.pdbx_strand_id
1 'polypeptide(L)'
;MVINGHNRLACKTLVRDVMPTITVEPIRGLKVIKDLVVDMEPFFAHYKAVEPWFINPDPPPTRERLQSPEDRARFDDTTKCILCAACTTSCPSFWANGQYVGPAAIVQAHRWIFDSRDKGTAERLQILNDRFGVWACRTAFNCVEACPREIDITKAIGEVKKALTFGTVDF
;
A
#
# COMPACT_ATOMS: atom_id res chain seq x y z
N MET A 1 3.37 15.12 -3.39
CA MET A 1 4.62 15.86 -3.68
C MET A 1 5.48 15.87 -2.44
N VAL A 2 6.74 16.25 -2.56
CA VAL A 2 7.63 16.48 -1.42
C VAL A 2 7.48 17.95 -1.02
N ILE A 3 7.18 18.24 0.24
CA ILE A 3 7.09 19.58 0.81
C ILE A 3 8.03 19.63 2.01
N ASN A 4 9.03 20.51 1.94
CA ASN A 4 10.12 20.63 2.93
C ASN A 4 10.78 19.28 3.26
N GLY A 5 11.02 18.44 2.24
CA GLY A 5 11.66 17.13 2.40
C GLY A 5 10.74 15.97 2.78
N HIS A 6 9.47 16.22 3.10
CA HIS A 6 8.49 15.18 3.48
C HIS A 6 7.44 14.97 2.40
N ASN A 7 7.04 13.72 2.18
CA ASN A 7 5.91 13.42 1.30
C ASN A 7 4.60 13.91 1.93
N ARG A 8 3.91 14.83 1.25
CA ARG A 8 2.63 15.39 1.70
C ARG A 8 1.63 15.51 0.56
N LEU A 9 0.34 15.52 0.91
CA LEU A 9 -0.72 15.99 0.01
C LEU A 9 -0.80 17.50 0.11
N ALA A 10 -0.55 18.19 -1.00
CA ALA A 10 -0.59 19.65 -1.05
C ALA A 10 -1.93 20.21 -0.56
N CYS A 11 -3.04 19.60 -0.99
CA CYS A 11 -4.39 20.03 -0.60
C CYS A 11 -4.73 19.85 0.89
N LYS A 12 -3.98 19.02 1.63
CA LYS A 12 -4.13 18.82 3.10
C LYS A 12 -3.06 19.56 3.90
N THR A 13 -2.02 20.09 3.24
CA THR A 13 -0.91 20.76 3.91
C THR A 13 -1.26 22.22 4.10
N LEU A 14 -1.50 22.64 5.34
CA LEU A 14 -1.75 24.05 5.63
C LEU A 14 -0.44 24.82 5.51
N VAL A 15 -0.47 25.94 4.76
CA VAL A 15 0.71 26.80 4.55
C VAL A 15 1.35 27.16 5.89
N ARG A 16 0.54 27.53 6.89
CA ARG A 16 0.99 27.92 8.23
C ARG A 16 1.87 26.87 8.93
N ASP A 17 1.74 25.60 8.57
CA ASP A 17 2.46 24.48 9.20
C ASP A 17 3.85 24.24 8.54
N VAL A 18 4.14 24.90 7.41
CA VAL A 18 5.36 24.69 6.60
C VAL A 18 6.10 25.99 6.22
N MET A 19 5.65 27.14 6.75
CA MET A 19 6.29 28.46 6.65
C MET A 19 7.65 28.51 7.38
N PRO A 20 8.53 29.51 7.14
CA PRO A 20 8.37 30.69 6.27
C PRO A 20 8.80 30.48 4.81
N THR A 21 9.71 29.56 4.56
CA THR A 21 10.15 29.21 3.20
C THR A 21 9.68 27.80 2.88
N ILE A 22 8.97 27.64 1.77
CA ILE A 22 8.39 26.36 1.36
C ILE A 22 9.15 25.87 0.14
N THR A 23 9.78 24.71 0.26
CA THR A 23 10.39 24.00 -0.86
C THR A 23 9.46 22.89 -1.33
N VAL A 24 9.18 22.83 -2.62
CA VAL A 24 8.30 21.84 -3.22
C VAL A 24 9.03 21.09 -4.33
N GLU A 25 9.00 19.76 -4.28
CA GLU A 25 9.65 18.88 -5.25
C GLU A 25 8.69 17.74 -5.68
N PRO A 26 8.89 17.12 -6.86
CA PRO A 26 8.16 15.91 -7.23
C PRO A 26 8.45 14.76 -6.24
N ILE A 27 7.55 13.78 -6.16
CA ILE A 27 7.75 12.58 -5.33
C ILE A 27 8.92 11.73 -5.85
N ARG A 28 9.70 11.16 -4.92
CA ARG A 28 10.96 10.45 -5.23
C ARG A 28 10.73 9.01 -5.70
N GLY A 29 11.66 8.48 -6.48
CA GLY A 29 11.64 7.09 -6.96
C GLY A 29 10.78 6.84 -8.20
N LEU A 30 10.12 7.87 -8.73
CA LEU A 30 9.42 7.83 -10.01
C LEU A 30 10.06 8.86 -10.96
N LYS A 31 10.04 8.58 -12.26
CA LYS A 31 10.63 9.46 -13.27
C LYS A 31 9.82 10.75 -13.39
N VAL A 32 10.46 11.90 -13.30
CA VAL A 32 9.81 13.19 -13.54
C VAL A 32 9.47 13.32 -15.03
N ILE A 33 8.22 13.64 -15.34
CA ILE A 33 7.77 13.97 -16.70
C ILE A 33 8.01 15.47 -16.93
N LYS A 34 7.45 16.30 -16.05
CA LYS A 34 7.57 17.76 -16.10
C LYS A 34 7.18 18.36 -14.75
N ASP A 35 7.94 19.33 -14.26
CA ASP A 35 7.68 20.05 -13.01
C ASP A 35 7.43 19.09 -11.82
N LEU A 36 6.21 19.10 -11.27
CA LEU A 36 5.81 18.23 -10.14
C LEU A 36 5.12 16.93 -10.59
N VAL A 37 4.99 16.71 -11.89
CA VAL A 37 4.33 15.52 -12.47
C VAL A 37 5.36 14.43 -12.71
N VAL A 38 5.08 13.24 -12.17
CA VAL A 38 5.90 12.04 -12.34
C VAL A 38 5.16 10.97 -13.13
N ASP A 39 5.91 10.05 -13.71
CA ASP A 39 5.41 8.84 -14.35
C ASP A 39 4.96 7.83 -13.29
N MET A 40 3.66 7.57 -13.26
CA MET A 40 3.01 6.68 -12.29
C MET A 40 2.85 5.26 -12.81
N GLU A 41 3.23 4.96 -14.06
CA GLU A 41 3.08 3.60 -14.62
C GLU A 41 3.79 2.53 -13.78
N PRO A 42 5.03 2.72 -13.29
CA PRO A 42 5.68 1.73 -12.43
C PRO A 42 4.91 1.46 -11.13
N PHE A 43 4.31 2.50 -10.55
CA PHE A 43 3.49 2.37 -9.35
C PHE A 43 2.22 1.55 -9.62
N PHE A 44 1.53 1.83 -10.73
CA PHE A 44 0.31 1.11 -11.08
C PHE A 44 0.58 -0.31 -11.58
N ALA A 45 1.74 -0.59 -12.17
CA ALA A 45 2.17 -1.93 -12.51
C ALA A 45 2.27 -2.81 -11.26
N HIS A 46 2.94 -2.32 -10.20
CA HIS A 46 3.03 -3.02 -8.91
C HIS A 46 1.67 -3.21 -8.24
N TYR A 47 0.79 -2.20 -8.32
CA TYR A 47 -0.59 -2.31 -7.84
C TYR A 47 -1.37 -3.42 -8.57
N LYS A 48 -1.28 -3.50 -9.89
CA LYS A 48 -1.96 -4.54 -10.69
C LYS A 48 -1.38 -5.93 -10.43
N ALA A 49 -0.07 -6.02 -10.17
CA ALA A 49 0.62 -7.28 -9.96
C ALA A 49 0.13 -8.07 -8.73
N VAL A 50 -0.49 -7.41 -7.75
CA VAL A 50 -1.03 -8.06 -6.54
C VAL A 50 -2.51 -8.45 -6.64
N GLU A 51 -3.07 -8.44 -7.84
CA GLU A 51 -4.45 -8.83 -8.13
C GLU A 51 -5.50 -8.15 -7.24
N PRO A 52 -5.62 -6.80 -7.28
CA PRO A 52 -6.39 -6.03 -6.32
C PRO A 52 -7.92 -6.01 -6.60
N TRP A 53 -8.50 -7.17 -6.93
CA TRP A 53 -9.94 -7.35 -7.18
C TRP A 53 -10.47 -8.58 -6.43
N PHE A 54 -11.79 -8.72 -6.33
CA PHE A 54 -12.40 -9.86 -5.64
C PHE A 54 -12.24 -11.16 -6.44
N ILE A 55 -11.69 -12.19 -5.82
CA ILE A 55 -11.54 -13.53 -6.41
C ILE A 55 -12.39 -14.51 -5.61
N ASN A 56 -13.46 -15.02 -6.21
CA ASN A 56 -14.24 -16.11 -5.63
C ASN A 56 -14.86 -16.96 -6.76
N PRO A 57 -14.39 -18.21 -6.97
CA PRO A 57 -14.88 -19.08 -8.04
C PRO A 57 -16.30 -19.63 -7.78
N ASP A 58 -16.83 -19.50 -6.56
CA ASP A 58 -18.18 -19.98 -6.27
C ASP A 58 -19.22 -19.16 -7.05
N PRO A 59 -20.31 -19.79 -7.53
CA PRO A 59 -21.41 -19.07 -8.16
C PRO A 59 -21.92 -17.93 -7.28
N PRO A 60 -22.24 -16.75 -7.86
CA PRO A 60 -22.87 -15.68 -7.11
C PRO A 60 -24.14 -16.17 -6.40
N PRO A 61 -24.29 -15.94 -5.09
CA PRO A 61 -25.51 -16.30 -4.37
C PRO A 61 -26.71 -15.46 -4.83
N THR A 62 -27.92 -15.88 -4.48
CA THR A 62 -29.17 -15.15 -4.78
C THR A 62 -29.28 -13.80 -4.04
N ARG A 63 -28.45 -13.61 -3.00
CA ARG A 63 -28.32 -12.39 -2.20
C ARG A 63 -26.84 -12.07 -1.97
N GLU A 64 -26.52 -11.08 -1.15
CA GLU A 64 -25.15 -10.75 -0.76
C GLU A 64 -24.40 -11.92 -0.09
N ARG A 65 -23.08 -11.96 -0.29
CA ARG A 65 -22.20 -12.83 0.50
C ARG A 65 -22.10 -12.27 1.92
N LEU A 66 -22.49 -13.07 2.90
CA LEU A 66 -22.48 -12.68 4.31
C LEU A 66 -21.04 -12.48 4.81
N GLN A 67 -20.86 -11.50 5.68
CA GLN A 67 -19.60 -11.19 6.35
C GLN A 67 -19.92 -10.62 7.74
N SER A 68 -19.23 -11.12 8.77
CA SER A 68 -19.43 -10.61 10.13
C SER A 68 -18.80 -9.21 10.30
N PRO A 69 -19.27 -8.39 11.26
CA PRO A 69 -18.61 -7.13 11.58
C PRO A 69 -17.13 -7.29 11.98
N GLU A 70 -16.78 -8.39 12.63
CA GLU A 70 -15.40 -8.73 13.02
C GLU A 70 -14.52 -8.99 11.80
N ASP A 71 -14.98 -9.85 10.87
CA ASP A 71 -14.26 -10.10 9.61
C ASP A 71 -14.08 -8.83 8.79
N ARG A 72 -15.13 -8.00 8.73
CA ARG A 72 -15.07 -6.73 8.00
C ARG A 72 -14.07 -5.77 8.64
N ALA A 73 -13.97 -5.74 9.97
CA ALA A 73 -13.05 -4.88 10.69
C ALA A 73 -11.57 -5.26 10.45
N ARG A 74 -11.27 -6.55 10.18
CA ARG A 74 -9.91 -7.08 10.01
C ARG A 74 -9.08 -6.33 8.95
N PHE A 75 -9.72 -5.88 7.88
CA PHE A 75 -9.04 -5.18 6.78
C PHE A 75 -9.48 -3.72 6.61
N ASP A 76 -10.28 -3.18 7.53
CA ASP A 76 -10.92 -1.87 7.38
C ASP A 76 -9.92 -0.73 7.16
N ASP A 77 -8.82 -0.73 7.92
CA ASP A 77 -7.81 0.32 7.82
C ASP A 77 -7.18 0.39 6.43
N THR A 78 -6.88 -0.76 5.83
CA THR A 78 -6.28 -0.84 4.50
C THR A 78 -7.21 -0.43 3.37
N THR A 79 -8.54 -0.42 3.59
CA THR A 79 -9.51 0.07 2.61
C THR A 79 -9.42 1.58 2.36
N LYS A 80 -8.82 2.34 3.28
CA LYS A 80 -8.72 3.81 3.23
C LYS A 80 -7.70 4.32 2.20
N CYS A 81 -6.94 3.43 1.57
CA CYS A 81 -5.87 3.79 0.65
C CYS A 81 -6.41 4.49 -0.60
N ILE A 82 -5.91 5.69 -0.88
CA ILE A 82 -6.31 6.53 -2.03
C ILE A 82 -5.34 6.44 -3.21
N LEU A 83 -4.41 5.48 -3.21
CA LEU A 83 -3.43 5.25 -4.28
C LEU A 83 -2.57 6.48 -4.64
N CYS A 84 -2.28 7.37 -3.67
CA CYS A 84 -1.51 8.60 -3.91
C CYS A 84 0.02 8.41 -4.02
N ALA A 85 0.52 7.17 -3.91
CA ALA A 85 1.94 6.80 -3.89
C ALA A 85 2.83 7.44 -2.79
N ALA A 86 2.30 8.27 -1.88
CA ALA A 86 3.08 8.94 -0.84
C ALA A 86 3.91 7.97 0.02
N CYS A 87 3.35 6.85 0.43
CA CYS A 87 4.04 5.84 1.22
C CYS A 87 5.10 5.06 0.43
N THR A 88 4.89 4.85 -0.87
CA THR A 88 5.82 4.09 -1.72
C THR A 88 7.02 4.94 -2.08
N THR A 89 6.76 6.19 -2.43
CA THR A 89 7.79 7.17 -2.79
C THR A 89 8.49 7.80 -1.58
N SER A 90 8.09 7.48 -0.34
CA SER A 90 8.84 7.81 0.88
C SER A 90 9.77 6.68 1.34
N CYS A 91 9.69 5.50 0.71
CA CYS A 91 10.39 4.29 1.15
C CYS A 91 11.79 4.17 0.53
N PRO A 92 12.86 4.15 1.34
CA PRO A 92 14.23 3.97 0.83
C PRO A 92 14.43 2.65 0.08
N SER A 93 13.77 1.57 0.52
CA SER A 93 13.82 0.27 -0.18
C SER A 93 13.26 0.36 -1.61
N PHE A 94 12.28 1.24 -1.85
CA PHE A 94 11.72 1.44 -3.19
C PHE A 94 12.70 2.22 -4.09
N TRP A 95 13.36 3.25 -3.54
CA TRP A 95 14.33 4.07 -4.26
C TRP A 95 15.57 3.29 -4.73
N ALA A 96 15.94 2.22 -4.01
CA ALA A 96 17.19 1.50 -4.25
C ALA A 96 17.29 0.85 -5.63
N ASN A 97 16.21 0.20 -6.10
CA ASN A 97 16.23 -0.49 -7.40
C ASN A 97 14.88 -0.56 -8.14
N GLY A 98 13.79 0.00 -7.57
CA GLY A 98 12.45 -0.01 -8.18
C GLY A 98 11.78 -1.39 -8.31
N GLN A 99 12.45 -2.47 -7.90
CA GLN A 99 11.92 -3.84 -7.99
C GLN A 99 11.02 -4.18 -6.79
N TYR A 100 11.21 -3.50 -5.66
CA TYR A 100 10.33 -3.67 -4.50
C TYR A 100 8.90 -3.29 -4.86
N VAL A 101 7.95 -4.23 -4.69
CA VAL A 101 6.52 -4.04 -5.00
C VAL A 101 5.91 -2.82 -4.30
N GLY A 102 6.46 -2.46 -3.13
CA GLY A 102 6.17 -1.22 -2.46
C GLY A 102 5.02 -1.30 -1.44
N PRO A 103 5.00 -0.39 -0.44
CA PRO A 103 4.03 -0.39 0.64
C PRO A 103 2.57 -0.27 0.19
N ALA A 104 2.27 0.53 -0.85
CA ALA A 104 0.89 0.73 -1.31
C ALA A 104 0.29 -0.55 -1.92
N ALA A 105 1.08 -1.26 -2.72
CA ALA A 105 0.66 -2.53 -3.31
C ALA A 105 0.45 -3.60 -2.22
N ILE A 106 1.33 -3.67 -1.22
CA ILE A 106 1.15 -4.59 -0.09
C ILE A 106 -0.11 -4.26 0.72
N VAL A 107 -0.42 -2.98 0.95
CA VAL A 107 -1.68 -2.57 1.60
C VAL A 107 -2.90 -3.01 0.79
N GLN A 108 -2.85 -2.91 -0.53
CA GLN A 108 -3.94 -3.35 -1.40
C GLN A 108 -4.08 -4.87 -1.42
N ALA A 109 -2.96 -5.60 -1.41
CA ALA A 109 -2.99 -7.05 -1.28
C ALA A 109 -3.53 -7.49 0.09
N HIS A 110 -3.07 -6.85 1.18
CA HIS A 110 -3.56 -7.07 2.53
C HIS A 110 -5.08 -6.95 2.61
N ARG A 111 -5.64 -5.91 1.99
CA ARG A 111 -7.10 -5.71 1.93
C ARG A 111 -7.86 -6.93 1.37
N TRP A 112 -7.27 -7.70 0.46
CA TRP A 112 -7.91 -8.89 -0.13
C TRP A 112 -7.53 -10.18 0.60
N ILE A 113 -6.26 -10.33 1.01
CA ILE A 113 -5.76 -11.48 1.78
C ILE A 113 -6.59 -11.72 3.04
N PHE A 114 -7.04 -10.65 3.68
CA PHE A 114 -7.80 -10.70 4.93
C PHE A 114 -9.31 -10.43 4.76
N ASP A 115 -9.84 -10.40 3.53
CA ASP A 115 -11.30 -10.35 3.31
C ASP A 115 -11.86 -11.77 3.30
N SER A 116 -12.67 -12.13 4.31
CA SER A 116 -13.20 -13.50 4.49
C SER A 116 -14.01 -14.06 3.32
N ARG A 117 -14.43 -13.21 2.38
CA ARG A 117 -15.19 -13.61 1.19
C ARG A 117 -14.29 -13.96 0.01
N ASP A 118 -13.04 -13.52 0.02
CA ASP A 118 -12.07 -13.70 -1.06
C ASP A 118 -11.37 -15.07 -0.92
N LYS A 119 -11.18 -15.75 -2.05
CA LYS A 119 -10.55 -17.07 -2.15
C LYS A 119 -9.23 -17.04 -2.91
N GLY A 120 -8.71 -15.86 -3.26
CA GLY A 120 -7.43 -15.66 -3.96
C GLY A 120 -6.24 -15.38 -3.02
N THR A 121 -6.33 -15.81 -1.75
CA THR A 121 -5.31 -15.49 -0.74
C THR A 121 -3.97 -16.18 -1.05
N ALA A 122 -4.00 -17.44 -1.48
CA ALA A 122 -2.78 -18.21 -1.74
C ALA A 122 -1.96 -17.60 -2.89
N GLU A 123 -2.64 -17.20 -3.96
CA GLU A 123 -2.06 -16.57 -5.14
C GLU A 123 -1.37 -15.24 -4.77
N ARG A 124 -2.05 -14.39 -3.99
CA ARG A 124 -1.48 -13.12 -3.53
C ARG A 124 -0.30 -13.29 -2.58
N LEU A 125 -0.40 -14.24 -1.65
CA LEU A 125 0.72 -14.56 -0.77
C LEU A 125 1.92 -15.05 -1.58
N GLN A 126 1.71 -15.90 -2.60
CA GLN A 126 2.79 -16.36 -3.47
C GLN A 126 3.46 -15.20 -4.22
N ILE A 127 2.69 -14.27 -4.79
CA ILE A 127 3.22 -13.05 -5.43
C ILE A 127 4.09 -12.24 -4.45
N LEU A 128 3.61 -12.07 -3.22
CA LEU A 128 4.29 -11.28 -2.18
C LEU A 128 5.46 -11.99 -1.52
N ASN A 129 5.61 -13.30 -1.71
CA ASN A 129 6.69 -14.09 -1.13
C ASN A 129 8.01 -13.99 -1.92
N ASP A 130 8.05 -13.22 -3.02
CA ASP A 130 9.28 -12.94 -3.74
C ASP A 130 10.28 -12.13 -2.89
N ARG A 131 11.58 -12.21 -3.24
CA ARG A 131 12.65 -11.42 -2.61
C ARG A 131 12.34 -9.92 -2.59
N PHE A 132 11.71 -9.41 -3.65
CA PHE A 132 11.27 -8.03 -3.78
C PHE A 132 9.78 -7.82 -3.47
N GLY A 133 9.11 -8.84 -2.92
CA GLY A 133 7.82 -8.72 -2.26
C GLY A 133 7.96 -8.14 -0.85
N VAL A 134 7.27 -8.71 0.15
CA VAL A 134 7.28 -8.15 1.52
C VAL A 134 8.65 -8.18 2.20
N TRP A 135 9.56 -9.05 1.76
CA TRP A 135 10.87 -9.26 2.36
C TRP A 135 11.86 -8.12 2.14
N ALA A 136 11.62 -7.27 1.13
CA ALA A 136 12.42 -6.06 0.89
C ALA A 136 12.11 -4.92 1.88
N CYS A 137 11.02 -5.03 2.66
CA CYS A 137 10.69 -4.06 3.71
C CYS A 137 11.68 -4.13 4.87
N ARG A 138 12.37 -3.01 5.13
CA ARG A 138 13.34 -2.82 6.22
C ARG A 138 12.77 -2.11 7.45
N THR A 139 11.44 -2.04 7.58
CA THR A 139 10.77 -1.51 8.78
C THR A 139 11.21 -0.08 9.13
N ALA A 140 11.34 0.77 8.11
CA ALA A 140 11.81 2.16 8.25
C ALA A 140 10.71 3.15 8.71
N PHE A 141 9.43 2.74 8.71
CA PHE A 141 8.26 3.54 9.11
C PHE A 141 7.95 4.84 8.32
N ASN A 142 8.79 5.27 7.37
CA ASN A 142 8.48 6.41 6.49
C ASN A 142 7.13 6.32 5.77
N CYS A 143 6.64 5.10 5.52
CA CYS A 143 5.34 4.89 4.88
C CYS A 143 4.16 5.30 5.77
N VAL A 144 4.26 5.06 7.08
CA VAL A 144 3.23 5.43 8.07
C VAL A 144 3.22 6.95 8.24
N GLU A 145 4.39 7.57 8.42
CA GLU A 145 4.51 9.03 8.55
C GLU A 145 3.99 9.76 7.30
N ALA A 146 4.27 9.24 6.10
CA ALA A 146 3.85 9.85 4.85
C ALA A 146 2.37 9.63 4.51
N CYS A 147 1.67 8.72 5.18
CA CYS A 147 0.30 8.35 4.81
C CYS A 147 -0.70 9.45 5.18
N PRO A 148 -1.33 10.14 4.22
CA PRO A 148 -2.28 11.22 4.52
C PRO A 148 -3.63 10.71 5.06
N ARG A 149 -3.83 9.39 5.02
CA ARG A 149 -5.02 8.67 5.49
C ARG A 149 -4.78 7.91 6.79
N GLU A 150 -3.59 8.05 7.37
CA GLU A 150 -3.25 7.52 8.70
C GLU A 150 -3.42 5.99 8.80
N ILE A 151 -3.16 5.29 7.68
CA ILE A 151 -3.13 3.82 7.61
C ILE A 151 -1.87 3.32 8.31
N ASP A 152 -1.98 2.30 9.15
CA ASP A 152 -0.83 1.63 9.76
C ASP A 152 -0.19 0.65 8.77
N ILE A 153 0.53 1.21 7.81
CA ILE A 153 1.12 0.48 6.67
C ILE A 153 2.16 -0.53 7.14
N THR A 154 3.00 -0.19 8.13
CA THR A 154 4.02 -1.12 8.62
C THR A 154 3.38 -2.32 9.32
N LYS A 155 2.30 -2.11 10.07
CA LYS A 155 1.50 -3.21 10.65
C LYS A 155 0.92 -4.11 9.56
N ALA A 156 0.28 -3.55 8.54
CA ALA A 156 -0.28 -4.33 7.43
C ALA A 156 0.81 -5.18 6.72
N ILE A 157 2.00 -4.62 6.46
CA ILE A 157 3.13 -5.39 5.92
C ILE A 157 3.54 -6.51 6.90
N GLY A 158 3.56 -6.22 8.20
CA GLY A 158 3.86 -7.20 9.25
C GLY A 158 2.85 -8.35 9.31
N GLU A 159 1.56 -8.06 9.15
CA GLU A 159 0.49 -9.07 9.13
C GLU A 159 0.60 -9.97 7.91
N VAL A 160 0.93 -9.43 6.73
CA VAL A 160 1.24 -10.27 5.55
C VAL A 160 2.49 -11.13 5.78
N LYS A 161 3.55 -10.58 6.38
CA LYS A 161 4.76 -11.36 6.74
C LYS A 161 4.42 -12.50 7.71
N LYS A 162 3.57 -12.26 8.71
CA LYS A 162 3.07 -13.30 9.62
C LYS A 162 2.29 -14.37 8.87
N ALA A 163 1.39 -13.98 7.97
CA ALA A 163 0.63 -14.92 7.15
C ALA A 163 1.54 -15.84 6.31
N LEU A 164 2.60 -15.28 5.71
CA LEU A 164 3.61 -16.08 5.00
C LEU A 164 4.43 -16.99 5.90
N THR A 165 4.77 -16.51 7.11
CA THR A 165 5.62 -17.26 8.05
C THR A 165 4.86 -18.41 8.70
N PHE A 166 3.60 -18.20 9.08
CA PHE A 166 2.78 -19.18 9.78
C PHE A 166 1.88 -20.00 8.85
N GLY A 167 1.73 -19.59 7.59
CA GLY A 167 0.85 -20.26 6.62
C GLY A 167 -0.65 -20.11 6.92
N THR A 168 -1.03 -19.13 7.75
CA THR A 168 -2.43 -18.85 8.13
C THR A 168 -2.67 -17.35 8.31
N VAL A 169 -3.91 -16.91 8.05
CA VAL A 169 -4.37 -15.53 8.28
C VAL A 169 -5.08 -15.36 9.63
N ASP A 170 -5.28 -16.46 10.37
CA ASP A 170 -6.04 -16.55 11.61
C ASP A 170 -5.12 -16.43 12.83
N PHE A 171 -4.73 -15.20 13.17
CA PHE A 171 -3.90 -14.86 14.32
C PHE A 171 -4.25 -13.48 14.93
#